data_AF-A0A914XXS5-F1
#
_entry.id   AF-A0A914XXS5-F1
#
_cell.length_a   1.000
_cell.length_b   1.000
_cell.length_c   1.000
_cell.angle_alpha   90.00
_cell.angle_beta   90.00
_cell.angle_gamma   90.00
#
_symmetry.space_group_name_H-M   'P 1'
#
loop_
_entity.id
_entity.type
_entity.pdbx_description
1 polymer ?
#
loop_
_entity_poly.entity_id
_entity_poly.type
_entity_poly.pdbx_seq_one_letter_code
_entity_poly.pdbx_strand_id
1 'polypeptide(L)'
;MSQTMIRSQADFALNLLRDGSLNSSTILSPISISIALAMVYLGAKENTAAQIRNTIAKNISEEEIHAHFSSVLTLINSNNLNVTLESANRVYVQNNFKLLDSYIEGIKKHYSGELEEINFNQASAAANVRF
;
A
#
# COMPACT_ATOMS: atom_id res chain seq x y z
N MET A 1 -8.54 13.01 11.03
CA MET A 1 -7.21 12.40 10.77
C MET A 1 -6.22 12.93 11.80
N SER A 2 -5.32 12.08 12.30
CA SER A 2 -4.28 12.46 13.26
C SER A 2 -3.23 13.37 12.61
N GLN A 3 -2.88 14.49 13.26
CA GLN A 3 -1.84 15.40 12.75
C GLN A 3 -0.47 14.69 12.62
N THR A 4 -0.20 13.73 13.49
CA THR A 4 1.04 12.92 13.47
C THR A 4 1.11 12.02 12.24
N MET A 5 -0.02 11.45 11.80
CA MET A 5 -0.08 10.62 10.60
C MET A 5 0.16 11.44 9.33
N ILE A 6 -0.48 12.61 9.22
CA ILE A 6 -0.28 13.52 8.09
C ILE A 6 1.19 13.94 8.00
N ARG A 7 1.81 14.29 9.12
CA ARG A 7 3.23 14.64 9.17
C ARG A 7 4.12 13.48 8.75
N SER A 8 3.84 12.27 9.23
CA SER A 8 4.61 11.07 8.85
C SER A 8 4.56 10.79 7.34
N GLN A 9 3.38 10.95 6.72
CA GLN A 9 3.22 10.80 5.28
C GLN A 9 3.93 11.90 4.48
N ALA A 10 3.91 13.14 4.97
CA ALA A 10 4.67 14.23 4.35
C ALA A 10 6.19 14.01 4.45
N ASP A 11 6.68 13.61 5.63
CA ASP A 11 8.10 13.30 5.84
C ASP A 11 8.55 12.13 4.95
N PHE A 12 7.73 11.07 4.85
CA PHE A 12 7.98 9.94 3.96
C PHE A 12 8.06 10.37 2.49
N ALA A 13 7.11 11.19 2.02
CA ALA A 13 7.09 11.73 0.66
C ALA A 13 8.34 12.56 0.34
N LEU A 14 8.76 13.43 1.26
CA LEU A 14 9.95 14.27 1.09
C LEU A 14 11.22 13.44 1.08
N ASN A 15 11.32 12.41 1.91
CA ASN A 15 12.47 11.51 1.92
C ASN A 15 12.56 10.69 0.62
N LEU A 16 11.43 10.17 0.12
CA LEU A 16 11.40 9.51 -1.20
C LEU A 16 11.89 10.41 -2.34
N LEU A 17 11.51 11.68 -2.32
CA LEU A 17 11.97 12.65 -3.33
C LEU A 17 13.47 12.96 -3.20
N ARG A 18 14.00 13.01 -1.98
CA ARG A 18 15.45 13.21 -1.72
C ARG A 18 16.29 12.02 -2.18
N ASP A 19 15.75 10.81 -2.06
CA ASP A 19 16.38 9.57 -2.53
C ASP A 19 16.26 9.40 -4.06
N GLY A 20 15.43 10.23 -4.71
CA GLY A 20 15.28 10.27 -6.16
C GLY A 20 16.54 10.77 -6.89
N SER A 21 16.59 10.51 -8.20
CA SER A 21 17.72 10.93 -9.03
C SER A 21 17.78 12.46 -9.16
N LEU A 22 18.91 13.05 -8.75
CA LEU A 22 19.20 14.48 -8.95
C LEU A 22 19.52 14.84 -10.41
N ASN A 23 19.81 13.83 -11.24
CA ASN A 23 20.30 14.01 -12.61
C ASN A 23 19.24 13.68 -13.68
N SER A 24 18.00 13.38 -13.27
CA SER A 24 16.91 13.07 -14.19
C SER A 24 15.56 13.50 -13.62
N SER A 25 14.60 13.82 -14.49
CA SER A 25 13.23 14.06 -14.09
C SER A 25 12.65 12.85 -13.35
N THR A 26 12.07 13.08 -12.18
CA THR A 26 11.52 12.05 -11.29
C THR A 26 10.08 12.41 -10.93
N ILE A 27 9.16 11.47 -11.12
CA ILE A 27 7.75 11.57 -10.69
C ILE A 27 7.46 10.35 -9.82
N LEU A 28 6.90 10.57 -8.63
CA LEU A 28 6.57 9.53 -7.67
C LEU A 28 5.18 9.78 -7.10
N SER A 29 4.50 8.71 -6.71
CA SER A 29 3.28 8.77 -5.89
C SER A 29 3.58 8.21 -4.50
N PRO A 30 3.97 9.06 -3.53
CA PRO A 30 4.24 8.61 -2.17
C PRO A 30 3.07 7.87 -1.54
N ILE A 31 1.84 8.30 -1.84
CA ILE A 31 0.64 7.66 -1.27
C ILE A 31 0.45 6.23 -1.79
N SER A 32 0.70 5.98 -3.07
CA SER A 32 0.62 4.63 -3.65
C SER A 32 1.67 3.70 -3.04
N ILE A 33 2.91 4.21 -2.86
CA ILE A 33 3.99 3.45 -2.21
C ILE A 33 3.65 3.16 -0.74
N SER A 34 3.14 4.14 -0.01
CA SER A 34 2.69 3.97 1.38
C SER A 34 1.62 2.90 1.51
N ILE A 35 0.61 2.90 0.63
CA ILE A 35 -0.47 1.90 0.63
C ILE A 35 0.09 0.51 0.37
N ALA A 36 0.96 0.35 -0.64
CA ALA A 36 1.59 -0.93 -0.94
C ALA A 36 2.42 -1.45 0.26
N LEU A 37 3.22 -0.59 0.89
CA LEU A 37 3.97 -0.94 2.09
C LEU A 37 3.06 -1.27 3.28
N ALA A 38 1.92 -0.58 3.44
CA ALA A 38 0.96 -0.85 4.49
C ALA A 38 0.23 -2.20 4.28
N MET A 39 0.00 -2.62 3.03
CA MET A 39 -0.50 -3.96 2.70
C MET A 39 0.52 -5.05 3.01
N VAL A 40 1.82 -4.79 2.83
CA VAL A 40 2.89 -5.70 3.27
C VAL A 40 2.99 -5.72 4.80
N TYR A 41 2.91 -4.56 5.44
CA TYR A 41 2.94 -4.41 6.90
C TYR A 41 1.87 -5.25 7.60
N LEU A 42 0.66 -5.31 7.04
CA LEU A 42 -0.44 -6.14 7.55
C LEU A 42 -0.07 -7.63 7.70
N GLY A 43 0.77 -8.16 6.82
CA GLY A 43 1.25 -9.54 6.87
C GLY A 43 2.60 -9.72 7.58
N ALA A 44 3.31 -8.62 7.87
CA ALA A 44 4.63 -8.65 8.48
C ALA A 44 4.55 -8.86 10.00
N LYS A 45 5.63 -9.38 10.58
CA LYS A 45 5.80 -9.53 12.04
C LYS A 45 7.17 -9.05 12.49
N GLU A 46 7.28 -8.81 13.80
CA GLU A 46 8.53 -8.51 14.50
C GLU A 46 9.36 -7.40 13.82
N ASN A 47 10.63 -7.67 13.52
CA ASN A 47 11.56 -6.68 12.97
C ASN A 47 11.11 -6.15 11.61
N THR A 48 10.56 -7.02 10.75
CA THR A 48 10.05 -6.61 9.43
C THR A 48 8.90 -5.63 9.58
N ALA A 49 7.94 -5.94 10.47
CA ALA A 49 6.82 -5.04 10.76
C ALA A 49 7.33 -3.70 11.35
N ALA A 50 8.27 -3.75 12.29
CA ALA A 50 8.84 -2.57 12.92
C ALA A 50 9.55 -1.66 11.92
N GLN A 51 10.32 -2.23 10.98
CA GLN A 51 11.02 -1.47 9.93
C GLN A 51 10.03 -0.77 9.01
N ILE A 52 9.03 -1.48 8.48
CA ILE A 52 8.03 -0.89 7.58
C ILE A 52 7.27 0.23 8.29
N ARG A 53 6.80 -0.02 9.52
CA ARG A 53 6.10 0.99 10.33
C ARG A 53 6.94 2.24 10.56
N ASN A 54 8.20 2.07 10.92
CA ASN A 54 9.11 3.20 11.17
C ASN A 54 9.37 4.03 9.91
N THR A 55 9.31 3.42 8.73
CA THR A 55 9.47 4.09 7.44
C THR A 55 8.24 4.92 7.06
N ILE A 56 7.03 4.37 7.20
CA ILE A 56 5.80 5.02 6.69
C ILE A 56 5.02 5.82 7.75
N ALA A 57 5.15 5.48 9.03
CA ALA A 57 4.28 5.95 10.11
C ALA A 57 4.90 5.71 11.51
N LYS A 58 6.08 6.30 11.77
CA LYS A 58 6.81 6.10 13.03
C LYS A 58 5.96 6.52 14.24
N ASN A 59 5.97 5.69 15.29
CA ASN A 59 5.22 5.87 16.55
C ASN A 59 3.68 5.88 16.42
N ILE A 60 3.14 5.37 15.30
CA ILE A 60 1.69 5.23 15.09
C ILE A 60 1.30 3.77 15.34
N SER A 61 0.10 3.52 15.85
CA SER A 61 -0.38 2.14 16.09
C SER A 61 -0.77 1.47 14.77
N GLU A 62 -0.78 0.13 14.77
CA GLU A 62 -1.19 -0.67 13.62
C GLU A 62 -2.62 -0.35 13.18
N GLU A 63 -3.53 -0.24 14.15
CA GLU A 63 -4.93 0.07 13.93
C GLU A 63 -5.11 1.44 13.30
N GLU A 64 -4.36 2.45 13.76
CA GLU A 64 -4.42 3.80 13.22
C GLU A 64 -3.87 3.86 11.79
N ILE A 65 -2.81 3.11 11.48
CA ILE A 65 -2.24 3.01 10.11
C ILE A 65 -3.26 2.42 9.15
N HIS A 66 -3.86 1.28 9.49
CA HIS A 66 -4.84 0.61 8.63
C HIS A 66 -6.13 1.42 8.48
N ALA A 67 -6.60 2.06 9.56
CA ALA A 67 -7.75 2.95 9.50
C ALA A 67 -7.49 4.18 8.63
N HIS A 68 -6.28 4.75 8.69
CA HIS A 68 -5.90 5.89 7.87
C HIS A 68 -5.96 5.56 6.38
N PHE A 69 -5.28 4.49 5.94
CA PHE A 69 -5.26 4.14 4.52
C PHE A 69 -6.62 3.68 4.00
N SER A 70 -7.43 3.02 4.83
CA SER A 70 -8.83 2.71 4.52
C SER A 70 -9.66 3.97 4.26
N SER A 71 -9.50 5.00 5.11
CA SER A 71 -10.15 6.30 4.92
C SER A 71 -9.68 7.00 3.65
N VAL A 72 -8.37 6.97 3.34
CA VAL A 72 -7.81 7.59 2.15
C VAL A 72 -8.35 6.91 0.88
N LEU A 73 -8.34 5.58 0.82
CA LEU A 73 -8.85 4.84 -0.33
C LEU A 73 -10.36 5.03 -0.54
N THR A 74 -11.12 5.09 0.56
CA THR A 74 -12.55 5.43 0.51
C THR A 74 -12.78 6.82 -0.10
N LEU A 75 -11.96 7.80 0.26
CA LEU A 75 -12.06 9.16 -0.29
C LEU A 75 -11.66 9.19 -1.77
N ILE A 76 -10.54 8.54 -2.12
CA ILE A 76 -10.05 8.47 -3.51
C ILE A 76 -11.11 7.84 -4.42
N ASN A 77 -11.69 6.72 -4.01
CA ASN A 77 -12.69 6.00 -4.79
C ASN A 77 -14.11 6.58 -4.64
N SER A 78 -14.26 7.73 -3.95
CA SER A 78 -15.56 8.39 -3.87
C SER A 78 -15.81 9.26 -5.10
N ASN A 79 -16.97 9.08 -5.73
CA ASN A 79 -17.40 9.88 -6.89
C ASN A 79 -17.89 11.30 -6.51
N ASN A 80 -17.47 11.80 -5.35
CA ASN A 80 -17.97 13.04 -4.73
C ASN A 80 -17.05 14.24 -4.98
N LEU A 81 -15.99 14.06 -5.76
CA LEU A 81 -15.06 15.12 -6.12
C LEU A 81 -15.27 15.54 -7.57
N ASN A 82 -15.07 16.84 -7.87
CA ASN A 82 -15.06 17.35 -9.25
C ASN A 82 -13.77 16.99 -10.00
N VAL A 83 -13.13 15.87 -9.63
CA VAL A 83 -11.91 15.32 -10.20
C VAL A 83 -12.03 13.80 -10.27
N THR A 84 -11.37 13.19 -11.25
CA THR A 84 -11.22 11.74 -11.32
C THR A 84 -9.97 11.33 -10.57
N LEU A 85 -10.14 10.51 -9.53
CA LEU A 85 -9.06 9.85 -8.81
C LEU A 85 -9.37 8.36 -8.73
N GLU A 86 -8.39 7.52 -9.06
CA GLU A 86 -8.56 6.08 -9.08
C GLU A 86 -7.35 5.42 -8.42
N SER A 87 -7.59 4.44 -7.56
CA SER A 87 -6.54 3.61 -6.96
C SER A 87 -7.00 2.17 -6.93
N ALA A 88 -6.27 1.31 -7.66
CA ALA A 88 -6.48 -0.13 -7.64
C ALA A 88 -5.32 -0.80 -6.88
N ASN A 89 -5.67 -1.65 -5.91
CA ASN A 89 -4.71 -2.41 -5.12
C ASN A 89 -4.99 -3.90 -5.34
N ARG A 90 -3.98 -4.68 -5.71
CA ARG A 90 -4.11 -6.13 -5.87
C ARG A 90 -2.87 -6.85 -5.36
N VAL A 91 -3.08 -7.98 -4.71
CA VAL A 91 -2.03 -8.93 -4.32
C VAL A 91 -2.09 -10.13 -5.26
N TYR A 92 -1.05 -10.33 -6.05
CA TYR A 92 -0.89 -11.52 -6.87
C TYR A 92 -0.20 -12.63 -6.09
N VAL A 93 -0.78 -13.83 -6.10
CA VAL A 93 -0.36 -14.95 -5.25
C VAL A 93 -0.03 -16.14 -6.13
N GLN A 94 1.03 -16.89 -5.83
CA GLN A 94 1.36 -18.09 -6.60
C GLN A 94 0.24 -19.12 -6.45
N ASN A 95 -0.16 -19.76 -7.56
CA ASN A 95 -1.11 -20.87 -7.54
C ASN A 95 -0.76 -21.90 -6.45
N ASN A 96 -1.77 -22.32 -5.69
CA ASN A 96 -1.67 -23.26 -4.57
C ASN A 96 -0.91 -22.74 -3.33
N PHE A 97 -0.50 -21.47 -3.28
CA PHE A 97 0.02 -20.86 -2.07
C PHE A 97 -1.13 -20.41 -1.18
N LYS A 98 -1.26 -21.04 0.00
CA LYS A 98 -2.34 -20.73 0.95
C LYS A 98 -1.96 -19.53 1.82
N LEU A 99 -2.69 -18.43 1.65
CA LEU A 99 -2.64 -17.29 2.55
C LEU A 99 -3.47 -17.55 3.80
N LEU A 100 -3.12 -16.87 4.89
CA LEU A 100 -3.93 -16.85 6.10
C LEU A 100 -5.22 -16.06 5.86
N ASP A 101 -6.36 -16.58 6.33
CA ASP A 101 -7.66 -15.93 6.18
C ASP A 101 -7.65 -14.52 6.78
N SER A 102 -6.99 -14.33 7.92
CA SER A 102 -6.84 -13.02 8.56
C SER A 102 -6.13 -11.97 7.67
N TYR A 103 -5.17 -12.40 6.86
CA TYR A 103 -4.50 -11.50 5.90
C TYR A 103 -5.44 -11.14 4.75
N ILE A 104 -6.14 -12.14 4.19
CA ILE A 104 -7.11 -11.95 3.11
C ILE A 104 -8.20 -10.97 3.55
N GLU A 105 -8.77 -11.18 4.73
CA GLU A 105 -9.80 -10.32 5.32
C GLU A 105 -9.27 -8.90 5.57
N GLY A 106 -8.06 -8.76 6.10
CA GLY A 106 -7.44 -7.46 6.34
C GLY A 106 -7.20 -6.68 5.04
N ILE A 107 -6.75 -7.34 3.97
CA ILE A 107 -6.53 -6.70 2.65
C ILE A 107 -7.85 -6.17 2.08
N LYS A 108 -8.90 -7.00 2.08
CA LYS A 108 -10.23 -6.60 1.60
C LYS A 108 -10.83 -5.47 2.43
N LYS A 109 -10.73 -5.57 3.75
CA LYS A 109 -11.32 -4.61 4.69
C LYS A 109 -10.65 -3.24 4.65
N HIS A 110 -9.31 -3.20 4.67
CA HIS A 110 -8.58 -1.95 4.87
C HIS A 110 -8.11 -1.29 3.57
N TYR A 111 -7.95 -2.06 2.49
CA TYR A 111 -7.31 -1.54 1.27
C TYR A 111 -8.15 -1.65 0.01
N SER A 112 -9.40 -2.11 0.15
CA SER A 112 -10.25 -2.47 -1.00
C SER A 112 -9.49 -3.34 -2.00
N GLY A 113 -8.55 -4.15 -1.48
CA GLY A 113 -7.58 -4.86 -2.28
C GLY A 113 -8.15 -6.17 -2.76
N GLU A 114 -7.85 -6.51 -4.01
CA GLU A 114 -8.16 -7.81 -4.57
C GLU A 114 -6.99 -8.78 -4.36
N LEU A 115 -7.31 -10.07 -4.35
CA LEU A 115 -6.30 -11.12 -4.37
C LEU A 115 -6.56 -12.01 -5.58
N GLU A 116 -5.53 -12.26 -6.35
CA GLU A 116 -5.61 -13.06 -7.56
C GLU A 116 -4.50 -14.10 -7.58
N GLU A 117 -4.89 -15.37 -7.76
CA GLU A 117 -3.93 -16.45 -7.93
C GLU A 117 -3.43 -16.47 -9.38
N ILE A 118 -2.10 -16.45 -9.55
CA ILE A 118 -1.44 -16.50 -10.84
C ILE A 118 -0.29 -17.52 -10.83
N ASN A 119 0.09 -17.99 -12.02
CA ASN A 119 1.19 -18.92 -12.17
C ASN A 119 2.50 -18.18 -12.52
N PHE A 120 3.30 -17.86 -11.51
CA PHE A 120 4.61 -17.23 -11.70
C PHE A 120 5.64 -18.12 -12.45
N ASN A 121 5.38 -19.42 -12.61
CA ASN A 121 6.22 -20.27 -13.49
C ASN A 121 6.03 -19.93 -14.98
N GLN A 122 4.98 -19.18 -15.34
CA GLN A 122 4.73 -18.67 -16.68
C GLN A 122 4.99 -17.16 -16.71
N ALA A 123 6.27 -16.76 -16.62
CA ALA A 123 6.67 -15.35 -16.47
C ALA A 123 6.01 -14.39 -17.46
N SER A 124 5.92 -14.76 -18.75
CA SER A 124 5.27 -13.92 -19.76
C SER A 124 3.75 -13.77 -19.54
N ALA A 125 3.07 -14.83 -19.09
CA ALA A 125 1.64 -14.75 -18.78
C ALA A 125 1.40 -13.95 -17.50
N ALA A 126 2.19 -14.22 -16.45
CA ALA A 126 2.12 -13.51 -15.16
C ALA A 126 2.33 -11.99 -15.32
N ALA A 127 3.28 -11.57 -16.16
CA ALA A 127 3.53 -10.16 -16.42
C ALA A 127 2.41 -9.45 -17.20
N ASN A 128 1.51 -10.20 -17.85
CA ASN A 128 0.42 -9.65 -18.68
C ASN A 128 -0.95 -9.64 -17.97
N VAL A 129 -1.02 -10.08 -16.71
CA VAL A 129 -2.25 -9.99 -15.92
C VAL A 129 -2.55 -8.51 -15.65
N ARG A 130 -3.77 -8.07 -15.99
CA ARG A 130 -4.18 -6.66 -15.93
C ARG A 130 -5.11 -6.40 -14.75
N PHE A 131 -5.07 -5.17 -14.25
CA PHE A 131 -6.05 -4.63 -13.31
C PHE A 131 -7.45 -4.57 -13.93
#